data_AF-A0A1G5E9Z3-F1
#
_entry.id   AF-A0A1G5E9Z3-F1
#
_cell.length_a   1.000
_cell.length_b   1.000
_cell.length_c   1.000
_cell.angle_alpha   90.00
_cell.angle_beta   90.00
_cell.angle_gamma   90.00
#
_symmetry.space_group_name_H-M   'P 1'
#
loop_
_entity.id
_entity.type
_entity.pdbx_description
1 polymer ?
#
loop_
_entity_poly.entity_id
_entity_poly.type
_entity_poly.pdbx_seq_one_letter_code
_entity_poly.pdbx_strand_id
1 'polypeptide(L)'
;MNLWFRNFALLVLMLAASGLALALRPTHKIAEQGPAIDLETIIPHRFGEWYEDQKHLIQMVDPQQKELIDKIYTQTLSRTYVNANGYRIMLAIAYGDNQRDSMQMHYPEVCYPAQGFSLQSKQTGGLATSAGSIPVTRILTNLGQRNEPVTYWTTVGDRVFRGGIQKKLAEMSYGLNGKIPDGMLIRISSIDAEATNAYKMQTQFADQMLNALTPEYRKKLNGNLSLN
;
A
#
# COMPACT_ATOMS: atom_id res chain seq x y z
N MET A 1 18.43 -20.01 46.66
CA MET A 1 18.90 -18.81 45.93
C MET A 1 18.50 -17.57 46.72
N ASN A 2 19.46 -16.76 47.19
CA ASN A 2 19.19 -15.60 48.03
C ASN A 2 18.33 -14.57 47.29
N LEU A 3 17.27 -14.07 47.94
CA LEU A 3 16.33 -13.10 47.37
C LEU A 3 17.05 -11.89 46.75
N TRP A 4 18.12 -11.44 47.41
CA TRP A 4 18.93 -10.30 46.98
C TRP A 4 19.66 -10.55 45.66
N PHE A 5 20.24 -11.74 45.47
CA PHE A 5 20.90 -12.11 44.21
C PHE A 5 19.91 -12.17 43.06
N ARG A 6 18.71 -12.73 43.30
CA ARG A 6 17.64 -12.77 42.29
C ARG A 6 17.21 -11.36 41.87
N ASN A 7 17.00 -10.47 42.84
CA ASN A 7 16.57 -9.10 42.56
C ASN A 7 17.65 -8.30 41.82
N PHE A 8 18.93 -8.49 42.17
CA PHE A 8 20.04 -7.87 41.47
C PHE A 8 20.18 -8.37 40.02
N ALA A 9 20.08 -9.70 39.81
CA ALA A 9 20.09 -10.29 38.47
C ALA A 9 18.92 -9.77 37.61
N LEU A 10 17.72 -9.64 38.19
CA LEU A 10 16.56 -9.06 37.51
C LEU A 10 16.79 -7.58 37.14
N LEU A 11 17.35 -6.78 38.05
CA LEU A 11 17.68 -5.37 37.76
C LEU A 11 18.66 -5.26 36.59
N VAL A 12 19.74 -6.05 36.60
CA VAL A 12 20.74 -6.06 35.53
C VAL A 12 20.10 -6.49 34.21
N LEU A 13 19.25 -7.53 34.20
CA LEU A 13 18.52 -7.95 33.01
C LEU A 13 17.58 -6.86 32.49
N MET A 14 16.87 -6.15 33.35
CA MET A 14 15.97 -5.05 32.97
C MET A 14 16.75 -3.86 32.39
N LEU A 15 17.87 -3.47 33.00
CA LEU A 15 18.74 -2.40 32.52
C LEU A 15 19.41 -2.78 31.19
N ALA A 16 19.89 -4.02 31.06
CA ALA A 16 20.44 -4.53 29.81
C ALA A 16 19.37 -4.52 28.71
N ALA A 17 18.17 -5.03 28.98
CA ALA A 17 17.06 -5.02 28.03
C ALA A 17 16.67 -3.58 27.61
N SER A 18 16.64 -2.63 28.55
CA SER A 18 16.37 -1.22 28.26
C SER A 18 17.48 -0.58 27.40
N GLY A 19 18.74 -0.82 27.74
CA GLY A 19 19.90 -0.34 26.97
C GLY A 19 19.93 -0.92 25.56
N LEU A 20 19.68 -2.23 25.41
CA LEU A 20 19.52 -2.89 24.12
C LEU A 20 18.34 -2.32 23.32
N ALA A 21 17.20 -2.04 23.96
CA ALA A 21 16.04 -1.46 23.29
C ALA A 21 16.33 -0.04 22.75
N LEU A 22 17.10 0.77 23.50
CA LEU A 22 17.52 2.09 23.05
C LEU A 22 18.54 2.00 21.91
N ALA A 23 19.53 1.11 22.01
CA ALA A 23 20.56 0.92 20.99
C ALA A 23 20.02 0.33 19.69
N LEU A 24 19.03 -0.57 19.77
CA LEU A 24 18.37 -1.19 18.62
C LEU A 24 17.16 -0.39 18.12
N ARG A 25 16.86 0.77 18.72
CA ARG A 25 15.81 1.64 18.20
C ARG A 25 16.27 2.10 16.81
N PRO A 26 15.54 1.79 15.74
CA PRO A 26 15.94 2.27 14.43
C PRO A 26 15.99 3.81 14.48
N THR A 27 16.75 4.47 13.60
CA THR A 27 16.76 5.95 13.48
C THR A 27 16.76 6.43 12.04
N HIS A 28 17.15 5.58 11.08
CA HIS A 28 17.32 5.98 9.69
C HIS A 28 16.11 5.61 8.82
N LYS A 29 15.51 6.59 8.12
CA LYS A 29 14.43 6.33 7.16
C LYS A 29 15.00 5.85 5.82
N ILE A 30 14.46 4.77 5.27
CA ILE A 30 14.78 4.32 3.90
C ILE A 30 14.28 5.34 2.87
N ALA A 31 13.17 6.03 3.16
CA ALA A 31 12.64 7.11 2.31
C ALA A 31 13.66 8.22 2.04
N GLU A 32 14.55 8.52 3.01
CA GLU A 32 15.57 9.57 2.90
C GLU A 32 16.82 9.13 2.12
N GLN A 33 16.93 7.84 1.76
CA GLN A 33 18.08 7.25 1.06
C GLN A 33 17.85 7.03 -0.44
N GLY A 34 16.62 7.27 -0.93
CA GLY A 34 16.24 7.14 -2.33
C GLY A 34 15.74 8.48 -2.91
N PRO A 35 15.35 8.51 -4.20
CA PRO A 35 14.73 9.70 -4.79
C PRO A 35 13.46 10.04 -4.03
N ALA A 36 13.22 11.34 -3.87
CA ALA A 36 11.99 11.83 -3.28
C ALA A 36 10.78 11.25 -4.06
N ILE A 37 9.82 10.71 -3.31
CA ILE A 37 8.54 10.30 -3.86
C ILE A 37 7.71 11.57 -4.01
N ASP A 38 7.26 11.85 -5.22
CA ASP A 38 6.19 12.79 -5.53
C ASP A 38 5.19 12.06 -6.40
N LEU A 39 4.08 11.61 -5.82
CA LEU A 39 3.09 10.79 -6.52
C LEU A 39 2.48 11.53 -7.72
N GLU A 40 2.35 12.85 -7.65
CA GLU A 40 1.78 13.64 -8.75
C GLU A 40 2.69 13.64 -9.97
N THR A 41 4.01 13.70 -9.74
CA THR A 41 5.02 13.70 -10.79
C THR A 41 5.32 12.28 -11.31
N ILE A 42 5.33 11.28 -10.43
CA ILE A 42 5.73 9.91 -10.77
C ILE A 42 4.65 9.19 -11.59
N ILE A 43 3.38 9.35 -11.21
CA ILE A 43 2.30 8.66 -11.89
C ILE A 43 1.96 9.45 -13.17
N PRO A 44 2.04 8.85 -14.37
CA PRO A 44 1.81 9.60 -15.60
C PRO A 44 0.32 9.96 -15.78
N HIS A 45 0.04 11.15 -16.31
CA HIS A 45 -1.32 11.55 -16.71
C HIS A 45 -1.84 10.78 -17.93
N ARG A 46 -0.95 10.16 -18.72
CA ARG A 46 -1.29 9.35 -19.89
C ARG A 46 -0.28 8.23 -20.10
N PHE A 47 -0.76 7.04 -20.45
CA PHE A 47 0.07 5.89 -20.81
C PHE A 47 -0.75 4.87 -21.61
N GLY A 48 -0.17 4.28 -22.65
CA GLY A 48 -0.91 3.43 -23.58
C GLY A 48 -2.17 4.15 -24.09
N GLU A 49 -3.31 3.49 -23.93
CA GLU A 49 -4.64 4.02 -24.31
C GLU A 49 -5.33 4.81 -23.19
N TRP A 50 -4.73 4.88 -21.99
CA TRP A 50 -5.32 5.54 -20.83
C TRP A 50 -4.90 6.99 -20.73
N TYR A 51 -5.85 7.86 -20.43
CA TYR A 51 -5.63 9.25 -20.10
C TYR A 51 -6.45 9.63 -18.87
N GLU A 52 -5.92 10.55 -18.07
CA GLU A 52 -6.62 11.05 -16.88
C GLU A 52 -7.86 11.86 -17.28
N ASP A 53 -8.99 11.51 -16.65
CA ASP A 53 -10.24 12.24 -16.75
C ASP A 53 -10.26 13.38 -15.71
N GLN A 54 -9.65 14.52 -16.09
CA GLN A 54 -9.57 15.71 -15.24
C GLN A 54 -10.92 16.37 -14.94
N LYS A 55 -12.00 15.98 -15.65
CA LYS A 55 -13.35 16.53 -15.44
C LYS A 55 -14.08 15.86 -14.27
N HIS A 56 -13.62 14.67 -13.86
CA HIS A 56 -14.22 13.88 -12.80
C HIS A 56 -13.25 13.76 -11.61
N LEU A 57 -12.79 14.90 -11.09
CA LEU A 57 -12.26 14.96 -9.73
C LEU A 57 -13.40 14.54 -8.79
N ILE A 58 -13.43 13.26 -8.41
CA ILE A 58 -14.46 12.73 -7.51
C ILE A 58 -14.27 13.39 -6.15
N GLN A 59 -15.14 14.37 -5.91
CA GLN A 59 -15.89 14.64 -4.69
C GLN A 59 -15.10 14.56 -3.38
N MET A 60 -14.73 15.76 -2.91
CA MET A 60 -14.50 16.18 -1.53
C MET A 60 -14.52 15.03 -0.50
N VAL A 61 -13.32 14.56 -0.13
CA VAL A 61 -13.11 13.83 1.12
C VAL A 61 -13.66 14.73 2.24
N ASP A 62 -14.56 14.21 3.07
CA ASP A 62 -15.02 14.86 4.30
C ASP A 62 -13.78 15.43 5.04
N PRO A 63 -13.74 16.73 5.39
CA PRO A 63 -12.58 17.35 6.04
C PRO A 63 -12.03 16.54 7.22
N GLN A 64 -12.90 15.89 8.00
CA GLN A 64 -12.49 15.05 9.13
C GLN A 64 -11.75 13.78 8.68
N GLN A 65 -12.20 13.16 7.59
CA GLN A 65 -11.55 12.00 6.99
C GLN A 65 -10.22 12.41 6.34
N LYS A 66 -10.14 13.61 5.76
CA LYS A 66 -8.90 14.15 5.19
C LYS A 66 -7.83 14.39 6.27
N GLU A 67 -8.20 15.00 7.40
CA GLU A 67 -7.27 15.19 8.52
C GLU A 67 -6.72 13.88 9.09
N LEU A 68 -7.53 12.81 9.12
CA LEU A 68 -7.07 11.49 9.54
C LEU A 68 -6.09 10.88 8.52
N ILE A 69 -6.40 11.01 7.23
CA ILE A 69 -5.55 10.56 6.13
C ILE A 69 -4.19 11.29 6.17
N ASP A 70 -4.19 12.61 6.33
CA ASP A 70 -2.98 13.45 6.35
C ASP A 70 -2.08 13.20 7.57
N LYS A 71 -2.64 12.66 8.67
CA LYS A 71 -1.85 12.21 9.85
C LYS A 71 -1.14 10.88 9.61
N ILE A 72 -1.65 10.07 8.70
CA ILE A 72 -1.20 8.68 8.48
C ILE A 72 -0.33 8.59 7.22
N TYR A 73 -0.64 9.36 6.19
CA TYR A 73 0.04 9.31 4.90
C TYR A 73 0.76 10.63 4.62
N THR A 74 2.02 10.51 4.20
CA THR A 74 2.83 11.64 3.77
C THR A 74 2.29 12.21 2.46
N GLN A 75 1.80 11.35 1.56
CA GLN A 75 1.18 11.74 0.30
C GLN A 75 0.03 10.79 -0.07
N THR A 76 -1.00 11.35 -0.70
CA THR A 76 -2.05 10.56 -1.35
C THR A 76 -2.25 11.03 -2.77
N LEU A 77 -2.62 10.10 -3.64
CA LEU A 77 -3.01 10.36 -5.02
C LEU A 77 -4.37 9.74 -5.27
N SER A 78 -5.27 10.48 -5.91
CA SER A 78 -6.52 9.93 -6.43
C SER A 78 -6.75 10.45 -7.84
N ARG A 79 -6.82 9.54 -8.81
CA ARG A 79 -7.03 9.86 -10.23
C ARG A 79 -8.02 8.90 -10.86
N THR A 80 -8.81 9.42 -11.78
CA THR A 80 -9.66 8.62 -12.65
C THR A 80 -9.02 8.58 -14.03
N TYR A 81 -8.80 7.40 -14.58
CA TYR A 81 -8.33 7.20 -15.94
C TYR A 81 -9.45 6.63 -16.80
N VAL A 82 -9.46 7.04 -18.06
CA VAL A 82 -10.38 6.53 -19.07
C VAL A 82 -9.59 6.03 -20.27
N ASN A 83 -10.00 4.91 -20.86
CA ASN A 83 -9.40 4.39 -22.08
C ASN A 83 -10.16 4.84 -23.34
N ALA A 84 -9.63 4.51 -24.51
CA ALA A 84 -10.27 4.80 -25.81
C ALA A 84 -11.71 4.26 -25.94
N ASN A 85 -12.07 3.19 -25.21
CA ASN A 85 -13.40 2.59 -25.21
C ASN A 85 -14.36 3.20 -24.16
N GLY A 86 -13.91 4.22 -23.42
CA GLY A 86 -14.69 4.87 -22.36
C GLY A 86 -14.74 4.10 -21.04
N TYR A 87 -13.99 3.01 -20.89
CA TYR A 87 -13.88 2.28 -19.62
C TYR A 87 -13.12 3.13 -18.61
N ARG A 88 -13.60 3.19 -17.37
CA ARG A 88 -13.02 4.04 -16.31
C ARG A 88 -12.41 3.22 -15.19
N ILE A 89 -11.23 3.65 -14.75
CA ILE A 89 -10.51 3.10 -13.61
C ILE A 89 -10.22 4.23 -12.62
N MET A 90 -10.49 3.97 -11.35
CA MET A 90 -10.14 4.81 -10.23
C MET A 90 -8.86 4.28 -9.60
N LEU A 91 -7.79 5.06 -9.67
CA LEU A 91 -6.52 4.79 -9.02
C LEU A 91 -6.46 5.59 -7.71
N ALA A 92 -6.15 4.92 -6.61
CA ALA A 92 -5.76 5.57 -5.37
C ALA A 92 -4.42 5.01 -4.87
N ILE A 93 -3.50 5.89 -4.50
CA ILE A 93 -2.22 5.52 -3.91
C ILE A 93 -2.07 6.29 -2.61
N ALA A 94 -1.73 5.60 -1.53
CA ALA A 94 -1.42 6.20 -0.25
C ALA A 94 0.01 5.83 0.15
N TYR A 95 0.87 6.84 0.35
CA TYR A 95 2.29 6.71 0.65
C TYR A 95 2.60 7.22 2.06
N GLY A 96 3.39 6.45 2.82
CA GLY A 96 3.91 6.85 4.12
C GLY A 96 5.42 6.62 4.22
N ASP A 97 6.16 7.63 4.62
CA ASP A 97 7.63 7.63 4.75
C ASP A 97 8.14 6.98 6.06
N ASN A 98 7.24 6.64 7.00
CA ASN A 98 7.58 6.12 8.31
C ASN A 98 6.63 5.01 8.81
N GLN A 99 6.94 3.74 8.56
CA GLN A 99 6.14 2.60 9.05
C GLN A 99 6.39 2.19 10.53
N ARG A 100 6.97 3.05 11.39
CA ARG A 100 7.19 2.71 12.82
C ARG A 100 5.96 2.81 13.70
N ASP A 101 5.20 3.87 13.50
CA ASP A 101 3.95 4.04 14.23
C ASP A 101 2.92 3.08 13.65
N SER A 102 1.80 2.92 14.35
CA SER A 102 0.69 2.04 14.00
C SER A 102 -0.03 2.42 12.69
N MET A 103 0.71 2.59 11.59
CA MET A 103 0.28 2.59 10.20
C MET A 103 -0.24 1.20 9.85
N GLN A 104 -1.35 0.82 10.48
CA GLN A 104 -2.26 -0.13 9.89
C GLN A 104 -2.78 0.54 8.63
N MET A 105 -2.16 0.22 7.49
CA MET A 105 -2.70 0.62 6.20
C MET A 105 -4.17 0.23 6.20
N HIS A 106 -5.03 1.23 6.00
CA HIS A 106 -6.46 1.06 6.07
C HIS A 106 -6.91 0.28 4.83
N TYR A 107 -7.01 -1.04 4.98
CA TYR A 107 -7.27 -1.92 3.86
C TYR A 107 -8.70 -1.74 3.33
N PRO A 108 -8.91 -1.81 2.00
CA PRO A 108 -10.23 -1.63 1.38
C PRO A 108 -11.33 -2.50 1.99
N GLU A 109 -11.06 -3.74 2.39
CA GLU A 109 -12.06 -4.61 3.03
C GLU A 109 -12.56 -4.11 4.40
N VAL A 110 -11.87 -3.16 5.02
CA VAL A 110 -12.28 -2.53 6.28
C VAL A 110 -12.99 -1.20 5.99
N CYS A 111 -12.44 -0.39 5.09
CA CYS A 111 -12.98 0.95 4.80
C CYS A 111 -14.26 0.95 3.97
N TYR A 112 -14.40 0.03 3.02
CA TYR A 112 -15.60 -0.02 2.16
C TYR A 112 -16.86 -0.32 3.00
N PRO A 113 -16.87 -1.32 3.91
CA PRO A 113 -17.99 -1.51 4.84
C PRO A 113 -18.29 -0.30 5.72
N ALA A 114 -17.26 0.38 6.22
CA ALA A 114 -17.44 1.59 7.02
C ALA A 114 -18.09 2.76 6.23
N GLN A 115 -17.94 2.76 4.90
CA GLN A 115 -18.57 3.71 3.97
C GLN A 115 -19.94 3.24 3.46
N GLY A 116 -20.47 2.12 3.99
CA GLY A 116 -21.78 1.59 3.63
C GLY A 116 -21.80 0.62 2.45
N PHE A 117 -20.64 0.27 1.87
CA PHE A 117 -20.58 -0.81 0.86
C PHE A 117 -20.76 -2.17 1.52
N SER A 118 -21.41 -3.10 0.84
CA SER A 118 -21.38 -4.51 1.24
C SER A 118 -20.20 -5.23 0.58
N LEU A 119 -19.47 -6.02 1.38
CA LEU A 119 -18.35 -6.84 0.92
C LEU A 119 -18.89 -8.21 0.49
N GLN A 120 -18.96 -8.44 -0.82
CA GLN A 120 -19.51 -9.66 -1.41
C GLN A 120 -18.48 -10.80 -1.43
N SER A 121 -17.23 -10.48 -1.72
CA SER A 121 -16.15 -11.48 -1.72
C SER A 121 -14.78 -10.84 -1.49
N LYS A 122 -13.85 -11.65 -0.98
CA LYS A 122 -12.44 -11.33 -0.82
C LYS A 122 -11.62 -12.54 -1.25
N GLN A 123 -10.67 -12.33 -2.16
CA GLN A 123 -9.78 -13.38 -2.63
C GLN A 123 -8.36 -12.85 -2.81
N THR A 124 -7.39 -13.73 -2.63
CA THR A 124 -6.00 -13.43 -2.99
C THR A 124 -5.72 -13.89 -4.41
N GLY A 125 -4.81 -13.21 -5.10
CA GLY A 125 -4.46 -13.55 -6.47
C GLY A 125 -3.10 -13.01 -6.88
N GLY A 126 -2.77 -13.23 -8.15
CA GLY A 126 -1.63 -12.61 -8.82
C GLY A 126 -2.11 -11.61 -9.87
N LEU A 127 -1.44 -10.47 -9.93
CA LEU A 127 -1.54 -9.53 -11.04
C LEU A 127 -0.30 -9.73 -11.91
N ALA A 128 -0.49 -10.36 -13.07
CA ALA A 128 0.59 -10.60 -14.01
C ALA A 128 1.02 -9.28 -14.66
N THR A 129 2.32 -9.00 -14.60
CA THR A 129 2.96 -7.86 -15.26
C THR A 129 4.14 -8.35 -16.08
N SER A 130 4.64 -7.49 -16.98
CA SER A 130 5.89 -7.71 -17.72
C SER A 130 7.09 -8.03 -16.81
N ALA A 131 7.08 -7.54 -15.57
CA ALA A 131 8.16 -7.69 -14.59
C ALA A 131 7.96 -8.87 -13.63
N GLY A 132 6.85 -9.62 -13.73
CA GLY A 132 6.51 -10.71 -12.82
C GLY A 132 5.08 -10.61 -12.27
N SER A 133 4.75 -11.50 -11.33
CA SER A 133 3.41 -11.56 -10.73
C SER A 133 3.38 -10.82 -9.38
N ILE A 134 2.61 -9.74 -9.30
CA ILE A 134 2.40 -9.00 -8.06
C ILE A 134 1.35 -9.74 -7.24
N PRO A 135 1.62 -10.11 -5.97
CA PRO A 135 0.59 -10.65 -5.11
C PRO A 135 -0.42 -9.54 -4.75
N VAL A 136 -1.69 -9.78 -5.06
CA VAL A 136 -2.78 -8.82 -4.86
C VAL A 136 -3.92 -9.42 -4.03
N THR A 137 -4.69 -8.54 -3.41
CA THR A 137 -6.02 -8.88 -2.88
C THR A 137 -7.06 -8.27 -3.81
N ARG A 138 -8.09 -9.06 -4.12
CA ARG A 138 -9.27 -8.63 -4.87
C ARG A 138 -10.49 -8.71 -3.97
N ILE A 139 -11.27 -7.64 -3.95
CA ILE A 139 -12.56 -7.62 -3.26
C ILE A 139 -13.65 -7.21 -4.23
N LEU A 140 -14.82 -7.84 -4.09
CA LEU A 140 -16.04 -7.40 -4.75
C LEU A 140 -16.87 -6.64 -3.74
N THR A 141 -17.18 -5.38 -4.04
CA THR A 141 -18.03 -4.55 -3.19
C THR A 141 -19.21 -4.02 -3.97
N ASN A 142 -20.31 -3.71 -3.28
CA ASN A 142 -21.45 -3.04 -3.89
C ASN A 142 -22.11 -2.01 -2.96
N LEU A 143 -22.68 -0.97 -3.57
CA LEU A 143 -23.48 0.05 -2.90
C LEU A 143 -24.75 0.29 -3.73
N GLY A 144 -25.87 -0.30 -3.31
CA GLY A 144 -27.11 -0.29 -4.10
C GLY A 144 -26.91 -1.01 -5.44
N GLN A 145 -27.05 -0.28 -6.55
CA GLN A 145 -26.84 -0.79 -7.92
C GLN A 145 -25.38 -0.65 -8.41
N ARG A 146 -24.50 0.02 -7.64
CA ARG A 146 -23.10 0.20 -8.00
C ARG A 146 -22.31 -1.02 -7.56
N ASN A 147 -21.84 -1.81 -8.52
CA ASN A 147 -20.84 -2.86 -8.27
C ASN A 147 -19.45 -2.29 -8.50
N GLU A 148 -18.59 -2.39 -7.48
CA GLU A 148 -17.22 -1.89 -7.52
C GLU A 148 -16.23 -3.01 -7.13
N PRO A 149 -15.75 -3.79 -8.12
CA PRO A 149 -14.61 -4.67 -7.93
C PRO A 149 -13.33 -3.84 -7.70
N VAL A 150 -12.51 -4.28 -6.75
CA VAL A 150 -11.28 -3.59 -6.35
C VAL A 150 -10.13 -4.58 -6.35
N THR A 151 -8.99 -4.20 -6.94
CA THR A 151 -7.70 -4.88 -6.79
C THR A 151 -6.75 -3.97 -6.03
N TYR A 152 -6.07 -4.48 -5.01
CA TYR A 152 -5.08 -3.70 -4.29
C TYR A 152 -3.89 -4.55 -3.85
N TRP A 153 -2.76 -3.89 -3.59
CA TRP A 153 -1.59 -4.48 -2.94
C TRP A 153 -0.85 -3.43 -2.13
N THR A 154 0.05 -3.90 -1.27
CA THR A 154 0.88 -3.02 -0.44
C THR A 154 2.36 -3.34 -0.61
N THR A 155 3.17 -2.29 -0.73
CA THR A 155 4.62 -2.38 -0.67
C THR A 155 5.14 -1.85 0.66
N VAL A 156 6.18 -2.47 1.20
CA VAL A 156 6.95 -1.99 2.35
C VAL A 156 8.43 -2.10 2.00
N GLY A 157 9.13 -0.98 1.93
CA GLY A 157 10.47 -0.90 1.36
C GLY A 157 10.47 -1.33 -0.11
N ASP A 158 11.20 -2.41 -0.41
CA ASP A 158 11.30 -3.00 -1.74
C ASP A 158 10.54 -4.33 -1.86
N ARG A 159 9.58 -4.62 -0.99
CA ARG A 159 8.86 -5.91 -0.97
C ARG A 159 7.35 -5.72 -0.99
N VAL A 160 6.65 -6.62 -1.68
CA VAL A 160 5.18 -6.68 -1.68
C VAL A 160 4.72 -7.69 -0.63
N PHE A 161 3.76 -7.30 0.21
CA PHE A 161 3.24 -8.18 1.25
C PHE A 161 1.75 -8.42 1.09
N ARG A 162 1.33 -9.63 1.45
CA ARG A 162 -0.07 -10.10 1.47
C ARG A 162 -0.78 -9.76 2.80
N GLY A 163 -0.15 -8.93 3.65
CA GLY A 163 -0.57 -8.69 5.03
C GLY A 163 -0.07 -9.76 6.02
N GLY A 164 -0.38 -9.58 7.31
CA GLY A 164 -0.15 -10.59 8.36
C GLY A 164 1.29 -10.70 8.89
N ILE A 165 1.65 -11.89 9.38
CA ILE A 165 2.92 -12.19 10.06
C ILE A 165 4.15 -11.91 9.17
N GLN A 166 4.03 -12.15 7.85
CA GLN A 166 5.13 -11.92 6.91
C GLN A 166 5.54 -10.45 6.82
N LYS A 167 4.55 -9.53 6.80
CA LYS A 167 4.80 -8.08 6.87
C LYS A 167 5.53 -7.74 8.17
N LYS A 168 5.05 -8.26 9.30
CA LYS A 168 5.62 -7.99 10.63
C LYS A 168 7.06 -8.51 10.77
N LEU A 169 7.36 -9.68 10.22
CA LEU A 169 8.72 -10.24 10.20
C LEU A 169 9.69 -9.38 9.35
N ALA A 170 9.22 -8.86 8.22
CA ALA A 170 10.02 -7.95 7.40
C ALA A 170 10.24 -6.59 8.08
N GLU A 171 9.20 -6.01 8.69
CA GLU A 171 9.34 -4.80 9.50
C GLU A 171 10.34 -4.99 10.65
N MET A 172 10.27 -6.13 11.33
CA MET A 172 11.23 -6.49 12.38
C MET A 172 12.65 -6.61 11.82
N SER A 173 12.86 -7.23 10.66
CA SER A 173 14.19 -7.36 10.07
C SER A 173 14.77 -6.01 9.62
N TYR A 174 13.97 -5.09 9.09
CA TYR A 174 14.42 -3.71 8.84
C TYR A 174 14.74 -2.97 10.14
N GLY A 175 13.88 -3.11 11.16
CA GLY A 175 14.08 -2.49 12.48
C GLY A 175 15.37 -2.93 13.17
N LEU A 176 15.69 -4.23 13.12
CA LEU A 176 16.96 -4.78 13.63
C LEU A 176 18.20 -4.23 12.89
N ASN A 177 18.03 -3.82 11.63
CA ASN A 177 19.08 -3.17 10.84
C ASN A 177 19.09 -1.64 10.97
N GLY A 178 18.35 -1.07 11.93
CA GLY A 178 18.30 0.36 12.18
C GLY A 178 17.48 1.18 11.18
N LYS A 179 16.73 0.51 10.27
CA LYS A 179 16.04 1.13 9.13
C LYS A 179 14.51 1.22 9.35
N ILE A 180 13.91 2.32 8.89
CA ILE A 180 12.45 2.47 8.74
C ILE A 180 12.08 2.27 7.27
N PRO A 181 11.30 1.24 6.92
CA PRO A 181 10.79 1.14 5.57
C PRO A 181 9.68 2.18 5.33
N ASP A 182 9.68 2.73 4.13
CA ASP A 182 8.51 3.39 3.56
C ASP A 182 7.46 2.35 3.16
N GLY A 183 6.23 2.78 2.88
CA GLY A 183 5.21 1.87 2.39
C GLY A 183 4.16 2.56 1.53
N MET A 184 3.57 1.79 0.62
CA MET A 184 2.46 2.24 -0.22
C MET A 184 1.30 1.25 -0.19
N LEU A 185 0.09 1.78 -0.23
CA LEU A 185 -1.12 1.05 -0.60
C LEU A 185 -1.55 1.52 -1.99
N ILE A 186 -1.56 0.61 -2.95
CA ILE A 186 -2.04 0.87 -4.31
C ILE A 186 -3.39 0.20 -4.45
N ARG A 187 -4.41 0.97 -4.80
CA ARG A 187 -5.80 0.52 -5.01
C ARG A 187 -6.24 0.90 -6.41
N ILE A 188 -6.77 -0.08 -7.14
CA ILE A 188 -7.36 0.09 -8.46
C ILE A 188 -8.79 -0.43 -8.38
N SER A 189 -9.78 0.42 -8.65
CA SER A 189 -11.18 0.03 -8.72
C SER A 189 -11.84 0.48 -10.01
N SER A 190 -12.95 -0.17 -10.36
CA SER A 190 -13.80 0.21 -11.50
C SER A 190 -15.25 -0.09 -11.16
N ILE A 191 -16.18 0.61 -11.80
CA ILE A 191 -17.61 0.30 -11.70
C ILE A 191 -17.94 -0.68 -12.81
N ASP A 192 -18.27 -1.91 -12.45
CA ASP A 192 -18.51 -2.99 -13.40
C ASP A 192 -19.41 -4.05 -12.76
N ALA A 193 -20.45 -4.48 -13.49
CA ALA A 193 -21.32 -5.55 -13.03
C ALA A 193 -20.62 -6.92 -13.07
N GLU A 194 -19.67 -7.11 -13.99
CA GLU A 194 -18.94 -8.36 -14.17
C GLU A 194 -17.55 -8.26 -13.55
N ALA A 195 -17.40 -8.85 -12.36
CA ALA A 195 -16.15 -8.79 -11.59
C ALA A 195 -14.95 -9.36 -12.38
N THR A 196 -15.17 -10.39 -13.21
CA THR A 196 -14.10 -11.00 -14.01
C THR A 196 -13.55 -10.01 -15.04
N ASN A 197 -14.44 -9.27 -15.70
CA ASN A 197 -14.05 -8.23 -16.65
C ASN A 197 -13.30 -7.10 -15.95
N ALA A 198 -13.80 -6.64 -14.81
CA ALA A 198 -13.14 -5.60 -14.02
C ALA A 198 -11.72 -5.99 -13.62
N TYR A 199 -11.51 -7.19 -13.06
CA TYR A 199 -10.18 -7.65 -12.66
C TYR A 199 -9.21 -7.77 -13.86
N LYS A 200 -9.72 -8.14 -15.04
CA LYS A 200 -8.93 -8.15 -16.28
C LYS A 200 -8.52 -6.72 -16.67
N MET A 201 -9.45 -5.78 -16.70
CA MET A 201 -9.18 -4.37 -17.04
C MET A 201 -8.20 -3.73 -16.04
N GLN A 202 -8.38 -3.99 -14.74
CA GLN A 202 -7.50 -3.52 -13.68
C GLN A 202 -6.08 -4.09 -13.81
N THR A 203 -5.94 -5.36 -14.21
CA THR A 203 -4.64 -5.98 -14.48
C THR A 203 -3.94 -5.33 -15.67
N GLN A 204 -4.65 -5.12 -16.78
CA GLN A 204 -4.10 -4.46 -17.97
C GLN A 204 -3.67 -3.03 -17.68
N PHE A 205 -4.50 -2.27 -16.95
CA PHE A 205 -4.17 -0.93 -16.50
C PHE A 205 -2.91 -0.90 -15.64
N ALA A 206 -2.83 -1.77 -14.63
CA ALA A 206 -1.68 -1.82 -13.73
C ALA A 206 -0.39 -2.14 -14.48
N ASP A 207 -0.41 -3.13 -15.39
CA ASP A 207 0.76 -3.49 -16.19
C ASP A 207 1.21 -2.32 -17.10
N GLN A 208 0.27 -1.69 -17.81
CA GLN A 208 0.59 -0.54 -18.68
C GLN A 208 1.12 0.66 -17.87
N MET A 209 0.50 0.96 -16.72
CA MET A 209 0.95 2.02 -15.82
C MET A 209 2.38 1.75 -15.33
N LEU A 210 2.63 0.55 -14.81
CA LEU A 210 3.95 0.17 -14.30
C LEU A 210 5.01 0.23 -15.40
N ASN A 211 4.69 -0.18 -16.62
CA ASN A 211 5.59 -0.11 -17.78
C ASN A 211 5.93 1.33 -18.19
N ALA A 212 5.05 2.30 -17.93
CA ALA A 212 5.30 3.71 -18.19
C ALA A 212 6.20 4.40 -17.15
N LEU A 213 6.42 3.78 -15.98
CA LEU A 213 7.30 4.31 -14.95
C LEU A 213 8.77 4.04 -15.27
N THR A 214 9.66 4.88 -14.73
CA THR A 214 11.10 4.57 -14.70
C THR A 214 11.36 3.30 -13.88
N PRO A 215 12.45 2.55 -14.14
CA PRO A 215 12.72 1.31 -13.42
C PRO A 215 12.77 1.46 -11.90
N GLU A 216 13.27 2.60 -11.42
CA GLU A 216 13.38 2.91 -10.00
C GLU A 216 12.02 3.07 -9.32
N TYR A 217 11.13 3.90 -9.87
CA TYR A 217 9.78 4.08 -9.34
C TYR A 217 8.90 2.85 -9.56
N ARG A 218 9.09 2.14 -10.67
CA ARG A 218 8.42 0.86 -10.90
C ARG A 218 8.69 -0.12 -9.76
N LYS A 219 9.96 -0.31 -9.39
CA LYS A 219 10.38 -1.19 -8.28
C LYS A 219 9.75 -0.81 -6.94
N LYS A 220 9.53 0.49 -6.70
CA LYS A 220 8.83 0.97 -5.49
C LYS A 220 7.35 0.55 -5.48
N LEU A 221 6.68 0.56 -6.64
CA LEU A 221 5.26 0.23 -6.75
C LEU A 221 4.98 -1.27 -6.87
N ASN A 222 5.80 -2.03 -7.60
CA ASN A 222 5.60 -3.47 -7.77
C ASN A 222 6.48 -4.34 -6.87
N GLY A 223 7.36 -3.72 -6.07
CA GLY A 223 8.34 -4.41 -5.25
C GLY A 223 9.40 -5.16 -6.05
N ASN A 224 10.31 -5.80 -5.33
CA ASN A 224 11.28 -6.72 -5.90
C ASN A 224 10.58 -8.06 -6.14
N LEU A 225 9.94 -8.17 -7.30
CA LEU A 225 9.33 -9.41 -7.75
C LEU A 225 10.45 -10.41 -8.05
N SER A 226 10.64 -11.39 -7.18
CA SER A 226 11.44 -12.56 -7.55
C SER A 226 10.75 -13.24 -8.73
N LEU A 227 11.45 -13.36 -9.86
CA LEU A 227 11.08 -14.35 -10.87
C LEU A 227 11.14 -15.71 -10.16
N ASN A 228 10.03 -16.47 -10.23
CA ASN A 228 9.92 -17.80 -9.65
C ASN A 228 11.16 -18.66 -9.94
#